data_AF-A0A6M1TJT3-F1
#
_entry.id   AF-A0A6M1TJT3-F1
#
_cell.length_a   1.000
_cell.length_b   1.000
_cell.length_c   1.000
_cell.angle_alpha   90.00
_cell.angle_beta   90.00
_cell.angle_gamma   90.00
#
_symmetry.space_group_name_H-M   'P 1'
#
loop_
_entity.id
_entity.type
_entity.pdbx_description
1 polymer ?
#
loop_
_entity_poly.entity_id
_entity_poly.type
_entity_poly.pdbx_seq_one_letter_code
_entity_poly.pdbx_strand_id
1 'polypeptide(L)'
;DITAVNDNPTLTGLPSEVTVTEDTESNIDLSAMAFGDVDGDNITVTLTASAGTFSVPADGSGVGSGVTTTKVSATVITLAGSVGDLNTYLDTNSNIKYTGDSNVNGNGAATISVEANDGNGSGDVSFGSTNIDITAVNDNPTL
;
A
#
# COMPACT_ATOMS: atom_id res chain seq x y z
N ASP A 1 -33.94 -18.84 -10.37
CA ASP A 1 -32.59 -18.93 -9.84
C ASP A 1 -31.86 -17.67 -10.26
N ILE A 2 -31.30 -16.92 -9.31
CA ILE A 2 -30.45 -15.77 -9.60
C ILE A 2 -29.09 -16.18 -9.07
N THR A 3 -28.17 -16.54 -9.96
CA THR A 3 -26.77 -16.72 -9.56
C THR A 3 -26.26 -15.37 -9.12
N ALA A 4 -25.76 -15.25 -7.89
CA ALA A 4 -25.00 -14.08 -7.48
C ALA A 4 -23.83 -13.91 -8.45
N VAL A 5 -23.67 -12.69 -8.97
CA VAL A 5 -22.55 -12.33 -9.85
C VAL A 5 -21.51 -11.68 -8.97
N ASN A 6 -20.26 -12.10 -9.12
CA ASN A 6 -19.14 -11.52 -8.38
C ASN A 6 -19.03 -10.01 -8.66
N ASP A 7 -18.94 -9.23 -7.60
CA ASP A 7 -18.66 -7.80 -7.62
C ASP A 7 -17.16 -7.56 -7.39
N ASN A 8 -16.59 -6.61 -8.13
CA ASN A 8 -15.17 -6.32 -8.02
C ASN A 8 -14.82 -5.61 -6.69
N PRO A 9 -13.58 -5.79 -6.19
CA PRO A 9 -13.05 -4.94 -5.14
C PRO A 9 -13.13 -3.46 -5.53
N THR A 10 -13.44 -2.62 -4.54
CA THR A 10 -13.54 -1.17 -4.65
C THR A 10 -12.56 -0.51 -3.69
N LEU A 11 -12.12 0.70 -4.03
CA LEU A 11 -11.28 1.54 -3.20
C LEU A 11 -11.81 2.96 -3.19
N THR A 12 -11.86 3.56 -2.01
CA THR A 12 -12.12 5.00 -1.83
C THR A 12 -10.99 5.63 -1.01
N GLY A 13 -10.83 6.95 -1.13
CA GLY A 13 -9.88 7.69 -0.31
C GLY A 13 -8.40 7.42 -0.61
N LEU A 14 -8.07 6.92 -1.81
CA LEU A 14 -6.68 6.82 -2.26
C LEU A 14 -6.00 8.20 -2.17
N PRO A 15 -4.98 8.38 -1.31
CA PRO A 15 -4.29 9.67 -1.19
C PRO A 15 -3.60 10.01 -2.50
N SER A 16 -3.65 11.28 -2.90
CA SER A 16 -2.93 11.75 -4.10
C SER A 16 -1.43 11.79 -3.88
N GLU A 17 -0.99 12.06 -2.64
CA GLU A 17 0.41 12.20 -2.27
C GLU A 17 0.66 11.74 -0.83
N VAL A 18 1.88 11.28 -0.59
CA VAL A 18 2.48 11.04 0.73
C VAL A 18 3.87 11.67 0.75
N THR A 19 4.32 12.11 1.93
CA THR A 19 5.64 12.72 2.09
C THR A 19 6.54 11.84 2.94
N VAL A 20 7.78 11.65 2.49
CA VAL A 20 8.84 10.95 3.22
C VAL A 20 10.10 11.80 3.28
N THR A 21 11.06 11.40 4.09
CA THR A 21 12.37 12.03 4.17
C THR A 21 13.40 11.22 3.38
N GLU A 22 14.25 11.91 2.62
CA GLU A 22 15.36 11.31 1.87
C GLU A 22 16.30 10.51 2.79
N ASP A 23 16.88 9.43 2.23
CA ASP A 23 17.84 8.53 2.89
C ASP A 23 17.39 7.96 4.25
N THR A 24 16.09 8.05 4.57
CA THR A 24 15.54 7.67 5.87
C THR A 24 14.28 6.84 5.70
N GLU A 25 14.17 5.74 6.45
CA GLU A 25 12.94 4.96 6.53
C GLU A 25 11.81 5.82 7.11
N SER A 26 10.72 5.94 6.34
CA SER A 26 9.55 6.73 6.70
C SER A 26 8.30 5.86 6.72
N ASN A 27 7.36 6.22 7.59
CA ASN A 27 6.01 5.65 7.58
C ASN A 27 5.25 6.18 6.36
N ILE A 28 4.49 5.32 5.67
CA ILE A 28 3.58 5.73 4.61
C ILE A 28 2.17 5.75 5.16
N ASP A 29 1.55 6.92 5.16
CA ASP A 29 0.16 7.09 5.59
C ASP A 29 -0.80 6.73 4.46
N LEU A 30 -1.44 5.56 4.58
CA LEU A 30 -2.50 5.10 3.70
C LEU A 30 -3.84 4.96 4.44
N SER A 31 -3.98 5.56 5.63
CA SER A 31 -5.17 5.44 6.48
C SER A 31 -6.45 6.01 5.85
N ALA A 32 -6.31 6.89 4.86
CA ALA A 32 -7.45 7.39 4.09
C ALA A 32 -8.05 6.32 3.15
N MET A 33 -7.30 5.27 2.82
CA MET A 33 -7.76 4.20 1.95
C MET A 33 -8.80 3.33 2.65
N ALA A 34 -9.96 3.19 2.02
CA ALA A 34 -10.99 2.25 2.45
C ALA A 34 -11.38 1.33 1.30
N PHE A 35 -11.03 0.05 1.44
CA PHE A 35 -11.46 -1.01 0.54
C PHE A 35 -12.91 -1.41 0.82
N GLY A 36 -13.55 -1.97 -0.20
CA GLY A 36 -14.89 -2.55 -0.15
C GLY A 36 -15.00 -3.72 -1.10
N ASP A 37 -15.86 -4.67 -0.75
CA ASP A 37 -16.25 -5.80 -1.58
C ASP A 37 -17.70 -6.16 -1.21
N VAL A 38 -18.59 -6.25 -2.20
CA VAL A 38 -20.04 -6.40 -1.93
C VAL A 38 -20.38 -7.84 -1.50
N ASP A 39 -19.66 -8.81 -2.05
CA ASP A 39 -19.81 -10.22 -1.72
C ASP A 39 -19.19 -10.58 -0.37
N GLY A 40 -18.28 -9.72 0.12
CA GLY A 40 -17.60 -9.88 1.40
C GLY A 40 -16.40 -10.83 1.31
N ASP A 41 -15.86 -10.99 0.10
CA ASP A 41 -14.71 -11.85 -0.14
C ASP A 41 -13.44 -11.26 0.50
N ASN A 42 -12.51 -12.15 0.84
CA ASN A 42 -11.18 -11.73 1.24
C ASN A 42 -10.47 -11.17 0.01
N ILE A 43 -9.83 -10.02 0.16
CA ILE A 43 -9.07 -9.40 -0.94
C ILE A 43 -7.57 -9.48 -0.66
N THR A 44 -6.79 -9.58 -1.74
CA THR A 44 -5.34 -9.40 -1.73
C THR A 44 -5.03 -8.05 -2.36
N VAL A 45 -4.50 -7.13 -1.56
CA VAL A 45 -4.01 -5.82 -2.00
C VAL A 45 -2.54 -5.96 -2.39
N THR A 46 -2.17 -5.47 -3.56
CA THR A 46 -0.80 -5.38 -4.03
C THR A 46 -0.40 -3.90 -4.10
N LEU A 47 0.67 -3.55 -3.39
CA LEU A 47 1.26 -2.22 -3.44
C LEU A 47 2.61 -2.32 -4.14
N THR A 48 2.79 -1.54 -5.20
CA THR A 48 4.02 -1.52 -6.00
C THR A 48 4.61 -0.13 -6.04
N ALA A 49 5.82 0.03 -5.50
CA ALA A 49 6.59 1.25 -5.62
C ALA A 49 7.32 1.31 -6.98
N SER A 50 7.34 2.48 -7.62
CA SER A 50 8.07 2.67 -8.89
C SER A 50 9.60 2.75 -8.71
N ALA A 51 10.05 3.10 -7.51
CA ALA A 51 11.45 3.26 -7.10
C ALA A 51 11.55 3.06 -5.58
N GLY A 52 12.76 3.04 -5.01
CA GLY A 52 12.97 2.86 -3.58
C GLY A 52 12.68 1.44 -3.09
N THR A 53 12.42 1.30 -1.79
CA THR A 53 12.23 0.00 -1.14
C THR A 53 11.22 0.06 -0.01
N PHE A 54 10.25 -0.84 -0.01
CA PHE A 54 9.43 -1.13 1.16
C PHE A 54 10.22 -1.92 2.20
N SER A 55 10.01 -1.62 3.47
CA SER A 55 10.40 -2.54 4.55
C SER A 55 9.44 -3.72 4.62
N VAL A 56 9.77 -4.74 5.42
CA VAL A 56 8.81 -5.81 5.69
C VAL A 56 7.61 -5.19 6.40
N PRO A 57 6.38 -5.31 5.88
CA PRO A 57 5.20 -4.75 6.54
C PRO A 57 5.04 -5.34 7.94
N ALA A 58 4.49 -4.56 8.87
CA ALA A 58 4.22 -5.05 10.22
C ALA A 58 3.31 -6.30 10.19
N ASP A 59 3.45 -7.17 11.19
CA ASP A 59 2.59 -8.34 11.32
C ASP A 59 1.13 -7.91 11.54
N GLY A 60 0.25 -8.35 10.63
CA GLY A 60 -1.18 -8.06 10.66
C GLY A 60 -2.01 -9.17 11.31
N SER A 61 -1.40 -10.27 11.77
CA SER A 61 -2.12 -11.44 12.29
C SER A 61 -3.01 -11.15 13.52
N GLY A 62 -2.68 -10.09 14.27
CA GLY A 62 -3.47 -9.63 15.42
C GLY A 62 -4.64 -8.69 15.09
N VAL A 63 -4.83 -8.30 13.83
CA VAL A 63 -5.89 -7.38 13.40
C VAL A 63 -7.15 -8.18 13.04
N GLY A 64 -8.15 -8.18 13.93
CA GLY A 64 -9.42 -8.88 13.72
C GLY A 64 -9.24 -10.37 13.43
N SER A 65 -9.59 -10.82 12.22
CA SER A 65 -9.36 -12.23 11.81
C SER A 65 -7.96 -12.48 11.23
N GLY A 66 -7.18 -11.41 11.03
CA GLY A 66 -5.79 -11.43 10.62
C GLY A 66 -5.60 -10.88 9.20
N VAL A 67 -4.55 -10.07 9.03
CA VAL A 67 -4.01 -9.67 7.73
C VAL A 67 -2.69 -10.41 7.49
N THR A 68 -2.64 -11.19 6.42
CA THR A 68 -1.40 -11.83 5.95
C THR A 68 -0.60 -10.81 5.16
N THR A 69 0.59 -10.48 5.65
CA THR A 69 1.48 -9.52 4.99
C THR A 69 2.65 -10.25 4.37
N THR A 70 3.09 -9.80 3.19
CA THR A 70 4.24 -10.40 2.51
C THR A 70 5.02 -9.34 1.78
N LYS A 71 6.34 -9.35 1.95
CA LYS A 71 7.26 -8.59 1.11
C LYS A 71 7.70 -9.47 -0.06
N VAL A 72 7.11 -9.23 -1.23
CA VAL A 72 7.35 -10.01 -2.44
C VAL A 72 8.70 -9.65 -3.06
N SER A 73 9.02 -8.36 -3.08
CA SER A 73 10.31 -7.84 -3.56
C SER A 73 10.70 -6.57 -2.79
N ALA A 74 11.76 -5.89 -3.22
CA ALA A 74 12.08 -4.57 -2.66
C ALA A 74 10.96 -3.56 -2.88
N THR A 75 10.28 -3.62 -4.04
CA THR A 75 9.27 -2.64 -4.46
C THR A 75 7.84 -3.15 -4.38
N VAL A 76 7.62 -4.43 -4.04
CA VAL A 76 6.28 -5.03 -4.03
C VAL A 76 5.99 -5.67 -2.68
N ILE A 77 4.85 -5.31 -2.10
CA ILE A 77 4.27 -5.95 -0.92
C ILE A 77 2.82 -6.34 -1.19
N THR A 78 2.34 -7.37 -0.50
CA THR A 78 0.94 -7.79 -0.53
C THR A 78 0.35 -7.86 0.86
N LEU A 79 -0.93 -7.50 0.98
CA LEU A 79 -1.74 -7.57 2.19
C LEU A 79 -3.01 -8.36 1.86
N ALA A 80 -3.25 -9.49 2.52
CA ALA A 80 -4.42 -10.32 2.26
C ALA A 80 -5.24 -10.51 3.53
N GLY A 81 -6.55 -10.28 3.46
CA GLY A 81 -7.45 -10.35 4.61
C GLY A 81 -8.88 -9.99 4.27
N SER A 82 -9.75 -9.94 5.28
CA SER A 82 -11.09 -9.37 5.11
C SER A 82 -10.99 -7.86 4.89
N VAL A 83 -11.98 -7.26 4.22
CA VAL A 83 -12.04 -5.81 4.00
C VAL A 83 -11.92 -5.02 5.31
N GLY A 84 -12.64 -5.44 6.36
CA GLY A 84 -12.61 -4.75 7.66
C GLY A 84 -11.24 -4.82 8.33
N ASP A 85 -10.57 -5.98 8.25
CA ASP A 85 -9.24 -6.16 8.83
C ASP A 85 -8.17 -5.37 8.06
N LEU A 86 -8.26 -5.33 6.72
CA LEU A 86 -7.35 -4.54 5.88
C LEU A 86 -7.48 -3.04 6.14
N ASN A 87 -8.70 -2.52 6.23
CA ASN A 87 -8.92 -1.10 6.55
C ASN A 87 -8.35 -0.77 7.94
N THR A 88 -8.62 -1.61 8.95
CA THR A 88 -8.05 -1.44 10.30
C THR A 88 -6.53 -1.53 10.31
N TYR A 89 -5.94 -2.39 9.49
CA TYR A 89 -4.48 -2.51 9.34
C TYR A 89 -3.87 -1.24 8.72
N LEU A 90 -4.53 -0.65 7.73
CA LEU A 90 -4.07 0.57 7.04
C LEU A 90 -4.26 1.84 7.89
N ASP A 91 -5.22 1.86 8.81
CA ASP A 91 -5.39 2.93 9.81
C ASP A 91 -4.18 3.10 10.74
N THR A 92 -3.27 2.13 10.78
CA THR A 92 -2.04 2.19 11.57
C THR A 92 -0.86 2.60 10.68
N ASN A 93 -0.54 3.89 10.64
CA ASN A 93 0.47 4.47 9.74
C ASN A 93 1.87 3.85 9.86
N SER A 94 2.21 3.21 10.98
CA SER A 94 3.51 2.55 11.16
C SER A 94 3.63 1.18 10.51
N ASN A 95 2.53 0.63 9.97
CA ASN A 95 2.51 -0.72 9.43
C ASN A 95 3.21 -0.83 8.08
N ILE A 96 3.13 0.21 7.25
CA ILE A 96 3.82 0.29 5.96
C ILE A 96 4.92 1.33 6.06
N LYS A 97 6.13 0.91 5.69
CA LYS A 97 7.31 1.77 5.68
C LYS A 97 8.06 1.67 4.37
N TYR A 98 8.67 2.78 4.01
CA TYR A 98 9.34 2.97 2.74
C TYR A 98 10.60 3.81 2.92
N THR A 99 11.63 3.50 2.14
CA THR A 99 12.84 4.30 1.99
C THR A 99 13.03 4.60 0.51
N GLY A 100 13.22 5.88 0.17
CA GLY A 100 13.56 6.29 -1.19
C GLY A 100 14.93 5.76 -1.65
N ASP A 101 15.19 5.82 -2.95
CA ASP A 101 16.55 5.60 -3.47
C ASP A 101 17.50 6.66 -2.94
N SER A 102 18.79 6.32 -2.85
CA SER A 102 19.74 7.20 -2.15
C SER A 102 19.96 8.52 -2.89
N ASN A 103 19.94 9.62 -2.15
CA ASN A 103 20.06 11.00 -2.66
C ASN A 103 18.99 11.37 -3.71
N VAL A 104 17.82 10.71 -3.68
CA VAL A 104 16.65 11.10 -4.48
C VAL A 104 15.72 11.95 -3.62
N ASN A 105 15.42 13.15 -4.10
CA ASN A 105 14.46 14.07 -3.50
C ASN A 105 13.60 14.78 -4.56
N GLY A 106 12.52 15.43 -4.12
CA GLY A 106 11.62 16.22 -4.96
C GLY A 106 10.15 15.75 -4.88
N ASN A 107 9.28 16.53 -5.54
CA ASN A 107 7.86 16.20 -5.66
C ASN A 107 7.66 15.09 -6.70
N GLY A 108 6.84 14.09 -6.37
CA GLY A 108 6.54 12.95 -7.24
C GLY A 108 7.80 12.14 -7.61
N ALA A 109 8.78 12.08 -6.71
CA ALA A 109 10.04 11.37 -6.95
C ALA A 109 9.85 9.85 -7.10
N ALA A 110 8.79 9.30 -6.52
CA ALA A 110 8.32 7.94 -6.76
C ALA A 110 6.79 7.88 -6.70
N THR A 111 6.21 6.72 -7.02
CA THR A 111 4.77 6.45 -6.87
C THR A 111 4.54 5.08 -6.25
N ILE A 112 3.41 4.91 -5.57
CA ILE A 112 2.88 3.60 -5.14
C ILE A 112 1.61 3.32 -5.95
N SER A 113 1.62 2.32 -6.82
CA SER A 113 0.41 1.83 -7.48
C SER A 113 -0.32 0.83 -6.58
N VAL A 114 -1.65 0.87 -6.62
CA VAL A 114 -2.53 0.06 -5.78
C VAL A 114 -3.43 -0.81 -6.66
N GLU A 115 -3.39 -2.12 -6.41
CA GLU A 115 -4.25 -3.11 -7.04
C GLU A 115 -4.90 -3.99 -5.97
N ALA A 116 -6.09 -4.53 -6.22
CA ALA A 116 -6.68 -5.57 -5.38
C ALA A 116 -7.37 -6.65 -6.20
N ASN A 117 -7.41 -7.87 -5.64
CA ASN A 117 -8.01 -9.05 -6.25
C ASN A 117 -8.77 -9.84 -5.18
N ASP A 118 -10.01 -10.22 -5.45
CA ASP A 118 -10.89 -11.00 -4.57
C ASP A 118 -10.69 -12.52 -4.71
N GLY A 119 -9.90 -12.97 -5.70
CA GLY A 119 -9.71 -14.38 -6.02
C GLY A 119 -10.94 -15.08 -6.60
N ASN A 120 -12.01 -14.33 -6.92
CA ASN A 120 -13.32 -14.86 -7.28
C ASN A 120 -13.79 -14.41 -8.69
N GLY A 121 -12.85 -13.96 -9.52
CA GLY A 121 -13.07 -13.74 -10.95
C GLY A 121 -12.88 -12.30 -11.41
N SER A 122 -12.63 -11.35 -10.49
CA SER A 122 -12.32 -9.96 -10.83
C SER A 122 -10.97 -9.79 -11.52
N GLY A 123 -10.02 -10.67 -11.23
CA GLY A 123 -8.61 -10.44 -11.56
C GLY A 123 -8.04 -9.27 -10.77
N ASP A 124 -6.93 -8.71 -11.24
CA ASP A 124 -6.30 -7.58 -10.57
C ASP A 124 -7.00 -6.27 -10.98
N VAL A 125 -7.67 -5.64 -10.03
CA VAL A 125 -8.36 -4.35 -10.20
C VAL A 125 -7.40 -3.23 -9.82
N SER A 126 -7.04 -2.37 -10.78
CA SER A 126 -6.16 -1.22 -10.54
C SER A 126 -6.94 0.02 -10.11
N PHE A 127 -6.48 0.67 -9.04
CA PHE A 127 -7.09 1.88 -8.49
C PHE A 127 -6.29 3.16 -8.77
N GLY A 128 -5.16 3.04 -9.46
CA GLY A 128 -4.25 4.14 -9.73
C GLY A 128 -3.07 4.16 -8.76
N SER A 129 -2.53 5.35 -8.52
CA SER A 129 -1.30 5.52 -7.74
C SER A 129 -1.30 6.75 -6.86
N THR A 130 -0.55 6.66 -5.76
CA THR A 130 -0.20 7.77 -4.87
C THR A 130 1.21 8.25 -5.18
N ASN A 131 1.42 9.56 -5.28
CA ASN A 131 2.76 10.13 -5.43
C ASN A 131 3.52 10.10 -4.10
N ILE A 132 4.84 9.91 -4.17
CA ILE A 132 5.75 10.04 -3.03
C ILE A 132 6.60 11.30 -3.24
N ASP A 133 6.34 12.30 -2.41
CA ASP A 133 7.19 13.47 -2.26
C ASP A 133 8.32 13.16 -1.28
N ILE A 134 9.56 13.33 -1.72
CA ILE A 134 10.73 13.06 -0.89
C ILE A 134 11.38 14.38 -0.49
N THR A 135 11.31 14.70 0.80
CA THR A 135 11.90 15.90 1.38
C THR A 135 13.41 15.72 1.49
N ALA A 136 14.15 16.63 0.86
CA ALA A 136 15.60 16.59 0.85
C ALA A 136 16.20 16.73 2.26
N VAL A 137 17.28 16.01 2.51
CA VAL A 137 18.12 16.19 3.71
C VAL A 137 19.39 16.91 3.29
N ASN A 138 19.92 17.79 4.14
CA ASN A 138 21.17 18.46 3.82
C ASN A 138 22.36 17.50 3.97
N ASP A 139 22.96 17.13 2.85
CA ASP A 139 24.17 16.30 2.83
C ASP A 139 25.42 17.09 3.25
N ASN A 140 26.37 16.36 3.83
CA ASN A 140 27.71 16.88 4.08
C ASN A 140 28.47 17.07 2.75
N PRO A 141 29.33 18.11 2.64
CA PRO A 141 30.20 18.25 1.48
C PRO A 141 31.05 16.99 1.28
N THR A 142 31.06 16.46 0.06
CA THR A 142 31.98 15.39 -0.37
C THR A 142 33.24 16.01 -1.01
N LEU A 143 34.39 15.34 -0.83
CA LEU A 143 35.72 15.82 -1.25
C LEU A 143 36.01 15.53 -2.73
#